data_AF-A0AAD9IFN4-F1
#
_entry.id   AF-A0AAD9IFN4-F1
#
_cell.length_a   1.000
_cell.length_b   1.000
_cell.length_c   1.000
_cell.angle_alpha   90.00
_cell.angle_beta   90.00
_cell.angle_gamma   90.00
#
_symmetry.space_group_name_H-M   'P 1'
#
loop_
_entity.id
_entity.type
_entity.pdbx_description
1 polymer ?
#
loop_
_entity_poly.entity_id
_entity_poly.type
_entity_poly.pdbx_seq_one_letter_code
_entity_poly.pdbx_strand_id
1 'polypeptide(L)'
;MDRAEKEAAKQRREEVAEQRNAIQVFLELLASQPEETWSSFLLGMGQGTDVPRLFRCAGKVQRVRNKNMSKRDTEKLLKEIWSQRVKDPGARLSKAGDLHEFLYTLFQKRWGLSTAMAEAAYSFLYGLWKYQWDADCELFLKILTNEVSEDVYFAQLQLQESVLELFEAVDRAQGTATGVLLKSDVRVALASFFKVGQADGKTPARFDELMKSLDEDQPGESVVWAKVFEEDREFNQGEFAEAIRDQALQERIEFLAALEAALIQEAGDGESCTQAQVARALMAMDSQLSYGAAAAMAASFWGASSAPTISIKLAMKRIARGVVKKGRRRTRNLSSRMGSSIMGPKQLNKAQPIRQKPAGPSADVTRAVEAMRQGWLAKLQR
;
A
#
# COMPACT_ATOMS: atom_id res chain seq x y z
N MET A 1 19.37 -35.33 -11.57
CA MET A 1 18.01 -34.75 -11.53
C MET A 1 17.47 -34.79 -12.93
N ASP A 2 16.59 -35.75 -13.15
CA ASP A 2 16.17 -36.24 -14.46
C ASP A 2 15.28 -35.21 -15.20
N ARG A 3 15.26 -35.24 -16.53
CA ARG A 3 14.44 -34.31 -17.35
C ARG A 3 12.95 -34.46 -17.03
N ALA A 4 12.52 -35.69 -16.74
CA ALA A 4 11.17 -36.02 -16.29
C ALA A 4 10.84 -35.44 -14.89
N GLU A 5 11.79 -35.40 -13.95
CA GLU A 5 11.57 -34.77 -12.63
C GLU A 5 11.40 -33.25 -12.76
N LYS A 6 12.13 -32.62 -13.68
CA LYS A 6 12.01 -31.18 -13.95
C LYS A 6 10.68 -30.82 -14.62
N GLU A 7 10.22 -31.63 -15.56
CA GLU A 7 8.90 -31.45 -16.21
C GLU A 7 7.75 -31.72 -15.24
N ALA A 8 7.82 -32.77 -14.43
CA ALA A 8 6.82 -33.02 -13.38
C ALA A 8 6.79 -31.94 -12.30
N ALA A 9 7.95 -31.36 -11.95
CA ALA A 9 8.02 -30.23 -11.03
C ALA A 9 7.49 -28.92 -11.66
N LYS A 10 7.66 -28.75 -12.98
CA LYS A 10 7.09 -27.62 -13.73
C LYS A 10 5.57 -27.75 -13.80
N GLN A 11 5.04 -28.91 -14.20
CA GLN A 11 3.61 -29.20 -14.25
C GLN A 11 2.95 -29.05 -12.88
N ARG A 12 3.52 -29.61 -11.81
CA ARG A 12 2.99 -29.40 -10.45
C ARG A 12 3.00 -27.93 -10.02
N ARG A 13 3.99 -27.15 -10.45
CA ARG A 13 4.05 -25.70 -10.17
C ARG A 13 3.03 -24.91 -10.98
N GLU A 14 2.75 -25.35 -12.20
CA GLU A 14 1.72 -24.77 -13.07
C GLU A 14 0.31 -25.13 -12.55
N GLU A 15 0.05 -26.38 -12.16
CA GLU A 15 -1.19 -26.81 -11.51
C GLU A 15 -1.44 -26.09 -10.17
N VAL A 16 -0.40 -25.91 -9.34
CA VAL A 16 -0.49 -25.11 -8.10
C VAL A 16 -0.66 -23.61 -8.38
N ALA A 17 -0.19 -23.13 -9.55
CA ALA A 17 -0.41 -21.75 -9.98
C ALA A 17 -1.81 -21.52 -10.59
N GLU A 18 -2.42 -22.56 -11.16
CA GLU A 18 -3.80 -22.57 -11.66
C GLU A 18 -4.83 -22.90 -10.56
N GLN A 19 -4.39 -23.46 -9.43
CA GLN A 19 -5.24 -23.67 -8.28
C GLN A 19 -5.75 -22.31 -7.76
N ARG A 20 -7.06 -22.10 -7.93
CA ARG A 20 -7.74 -20.87 -7.52
C ARG A 20 -7.55 -20.68 -6.02
N ASN A 21 -7.12 -19.49 -5.61
CA ASN A 21 -6.92 -19.14 -4.20
C ASN A 21 -8.22 -19.44 -3.42
N ALA A 22 -8.15 -20.27 -2.37
CA ALA A 22 -9.32 -20.67 -1.59
C ALA A 22 -10.10 -19.48 -1.00
N ILE A 23 -9.39 -18.40 -0.62
CA ILE A 23 -10.01 -17.15 -0.18
C ILE A 23 -10.77 -16.51 -1.35
N GLN A 24 -10.17 -16.44 -2.54
CA GLN A 24 -10.83 -15.89 -3.72
C GLN A 24 -12.12 -16.65 -4.08
N VAL A 25 -12.06 -17.99 -4.07
CA VAL A 25 -13.24 -18.84 -4.31
C VAL A 25 -14.34 -18.57 -3.28
N PHE A 26 -13.96 -18.37 -2.01
CA PHE A 26 -14.91 -18.01 -0.97
C PHE A 26 -15.53 -16.62 -1.18
N LEU A 27 -14.75 -15.61 -1.58
CA LEU A 27 -15.26 -14.27 -1.89
C LEU A 27 -16.24 -14.28 -3.07
N GLU A 28 -15.93 -15.07 -4.12
CA GLU A 28 -16.85 -15.27 -5.25
C GLU A 28 -18.15 -15.96 -4.83
N LEU A 29 -18.06 -16.94 -3.92
CA LEU A 29 -19.25 -17.58 -3.35
C LEU A 29 -20.10 -16.56 -2.59
N LEU A 30 -19.50 -15.70 -1.77
CA LEU A 30 -20.22 -14.64 -1.08
C LEU A 30 -20.96 -13.73 -2.07
N ALA A 31 -20.27 -13.29 -3.13
CA ALA A 31 -20.82 -12.43 -4.18
C ALA A 31 -21.91 -13.11 -5.03
N SER A 32 -21.92 -14.43 -5.11
CA SER A 32 -22.89 -15.19 -5.92
C SER A 32 -24.29 -15.28 -5.31
N GLN A 33 -24.46 -14.90 -4.03
CA GLN A 33 -25.71 -14.98 -3.30
C GLN A 33 -26.04 -13.63 -2.64
N PRO A 34 -27.33 -13.32 -2.38
CA PRO A 34 -27.71 -12.15 -1.60
C PRO A 34 -27.09 -12.16 -0.21
N GLU A 35 -26.76 -10.98 0.32
CA GLU A 35 -26.10 -10.80 1.61
C GLU A 35 -26.85 -11.51 2.76
N GLU A 36 -28.19 -11.50 2.72
CA GLU A 36 -29.07 -12.07 3.74
C GLU A 36 -28.83 -13.58 3.94
N THR A 37 -28.37 -14.26 2.89
CA THR A 37 -27.99 -15.68 2.90
C THR A 37 -26.91 -15.98 3.94
N TRP A 38 -26.03 -15.01 4.16
CA TRP A 38 -24.85 -15.14 5.02
C TRP A 38 -25.08 -14.61 6.43
N SER A 39 -26.28 -14.13 6.75
CA SER A 39 -26.64 -13.49 8.02
C SER A 39 -26.41 -14.36 9.26
N SER A 40 -26.48 -15.69 9.15
CA SER A 40 -26.34 -16.59 10.30
C SER A 40 -25.11 -17.48 10.23
N PHE A 41 -24.79 -17.99 9.04
CA PHE A 41 -23.72 -18.96 8.84
C PHE A 41 -22.99 -18.72 7.52
N LEU A 42 -21.68 -18.94 7.55
CA LEU A 42 -20.76 -18.90 6.41
C LEU A 42 -20.32 -20.32 6.06
N LEU A 43 -20.01 -20.56 4.79
CA LEU A 43 -19.50 -21.83 4.33
C LEU A 43 -17.98 -21.93 4.53
N GLY A 44 -17.54 -22.90 5.32
CA GLY A 44 -16.12 -23.15 5.56
C GLY A 44 -15.40 -23.66 4.32
N MET A 45 -14.19 -23.14 4.07
CA MET A 45 -13.30 -23.51 2.95
C MET A 45 -12.70 -24.92 3.06
N GLY A 46 -12.88 -25.61 4.19
CA GLY A 46 -12.43 -27.00 4.40
C GLY A 46 -11.09 -27.14 5.13
N GLN A 47 -10.37 -28.24 4.85
CA GLN A 47 -9.10 -28.64 5.48
C GLN A 47 -7.94 -28.80 4.49
N GLY A 48 -8.15 -28.40 3.23
CA GLY A 48 -7.15 -28.54 2.17
C GLY A 48 -5.84 -27.85 2.54
N THR A 49 -4.72 -28.39 2.02
CA THR A 49 -3.39 -27.79 2.23
C THR A 49 -3.25 -26.42 1.56
N ASP A 50 -4.06 -26.19 0.53
CA ASP A 50 -4.27 -24.94 -0.19
C ASP A 50 -5.08 -23.89 0.59
N VAL A 51 -5.82 -24.31 1.63
CA VAL A 51 -6.53 -23.41 2.53
C VAL A 51 -5.56 -22.88 3.60
N PRO A 52 -5.47 -21.56 3.83
CA PRO A 52 -4.63 -21.02 4.89
C PRO A 52 -5.05 -21.53 6.27
N ARG A 53 -4.08 -21.82 7.15
CA ARG A 53 -4.32 -22.45 8.47
C ARG A 53 -5.40 -21.76 9.31
N LEU A 54 -5.46 -20.43 9.22
CA LEU A 54 -6.46 -19.61 9.89
C LEU A 54 -7.91 -19.99 9.53
N PHE A 55 -8.15 -20.39 8.28
CA PHE A 55 -9.49 -20.68 7.75
C PHE A 55 -9.82 -22.18 7.74
N ARG A 56 -8.90 -23.04 8.17
CA ARG A 56 -9.13 -24.49 8.20
C ARG A 56 -10.17 -24.85 9.26
N CYS A 57 -11.34 -25.35 8.85
CA CYS A 57 -12.40 -25.84 9.76
C CYS A 57 -12.54 -27.37 9.69
N ALA A 58 -12.42 -28.08 10.82
CA ALA A 58 -12.40 -29.54 10.86
C ALA A 58 -13.82 -30.14 10.96
N GLY A 59 -14.11 -31.20 10.21
CA GLY A 59 -15.33 -32.01 10.34
C GLY A 59 -16.32 -31.89 9.16
N LYS A 60 -17.51 -32.51 9.31
CA LYS A 60 -18.60 -32.52 8.32
C LYS A 60 -19.51 -31.27 8.36
N VAL A 61 -19.31 -30.37 9.32
CA VAL A 61 -20.11 -29.14 9.44
C VAL A 61 -19.35 -28.02 8.75
N GLN A 62 -19.67 -27.82 7.48
CA GLN A 62 -19.21 -26.71 6.63
C GLN A 62 -19.77 -25.34 7.05
N ARG A 63 -20.40 -25.20 8.23
CA ARG A 63 -21.09 -23.96 8.63
C ARG A 63 -20.38 -23.31 9.81
N VAL A 64 -19.79 -22.16 9.56
CA VAL A 64 -19.14 -21.31 10.55
C VAL A 64 -20.14 -20.23 10.95
N ARG A 65 -20.35 -19.99 12.25
CA ARG A 65 -21.28 -18.96 12.69
C ARG A 65 -20.78 -17.58 12.24
N ASN A 66 -21.63 -16.84 11.54
CA ASN A 66 -21.35 -15.45 11.21
C ASN A 66 -21.70 -14.57 12.43
N LYS A 67 -20.73 -13.82 12.94
CA LYS A 67 -20.98 -12.86 14.03
C LYS A 67 -21.48 -11.51 13.52
N ASN A 68 -21.58 -11.33 12.19
CA ASN A 68 -21.97 -10.08 11.52
C ASN A 68 -21.18 -8.89 12.09
N MET A 69 -19.88 -8.92 11.87
CA MET A 69 -19.01 -7.84 12.32
C MET A 69 -19.49 -6.51 11.71
N SER A 70 -19.71 -5.51 12.57
CA SER A 70 -20.04 -4.15 12.12
C SER A 70 -18.85 -3.54 11.38
N LYS A 71 -19.07 -2.52 10.53
CA LYS A 71 -17.98 -1.81 9.83
C LYS A 71 -16.89 -1.39 10.81
N ARG A 72 -17.31 -0.72 11.87
CA ARG A 72 -16.44 -0.24 12.95
C ARG A 72 -15.62 -1.36 13.60
N ASP A 73 -16.22 -2.52 13.87
CA ASP A 73 -15.50 -3.64 14.48
C ASP A 73 -14.50 -4.27 13.49
N THR A 74 -14.86 -4.33 12.20
CA THR A 74 -13.98 -4.77 11.12
C THR A 74 -12.77 -3.86 11.00
N GLU A 75 -12.98 -2.54 10.89
CA GLU A 75 -11.90 -1.55 10.81
C GLU A 75 -11.04 -1.53 12.07
N LYS A 76 -11.65 -1.65 13.25
CA LYS A 76 -10.90 -1.71 14.51
C LYS A 76 -9.97 -2.93 14.55
N LEU A 77 -10.46 -4.10 14.13
CA LEU A 77 -9.65 -5.31 14.06
C LEU A 77 -8.56 -5.17 12.99
N LEU A 78 -8.89 -4.59 11.84
CA LEU A 78 -7.95 -4.30 10.76
C LEU A 78 -6.80 -3.39 11.22
N LYS A 79 -7.11 -2.29 11.92
CA LYS A 79 -6.10 -1.38 12.49
C LYS A 79 -5.27 -2.04 13.57
N GLU A 80 -5.86 -2.90 14.39
CA GLU A 80 -5.12 -3.68 15.38
C GLU A 80 -4.13 -4.64 14.71
N ILE A 81 -4.56 -5.35 13.65
CA ILE A 81 -3.73 -6.23 12.84
C ILE A 81 -2.54 -5.44 12.30
N TRP A 82 -2.79 -4.31 11.64
CA TRP A 82 -1.73 -3.49 11.06
C TRP A 82 -0.81 -2.88 12.12
N SER A 83 -1.35 -2.40 13.24
CA SER A 83 -0.55 -1.86 14.35
C SER A 83 0.44 -2.88 14.90
N GLN A 84 0.03 -4.16 14.96
CA GLN A 84 0.92 -5.25 15.37
C GLN A 84 1.88 -5.64 14.25
N ARG A 85 1.42 -5.67 13.00
CA ARG A 85 2.23 -6.02 11.83
C ARG A 85 3.34 -5.00 11.56
N VAL A 86 3.08 -3.71 11.73
CA VAL A 86 4.08 -2.63 11.60
C VAL A 86 5.20 -2.76 12.65
N LYS A 87 4.88 -3.29 13.84
CA LYS A 87 5.83 -3.53 14.93
C LYS A 87 6.62 -4.83 14.75
N ASP A 88 6.18 -5.73 13.87
CA ASP A 88 6.90 -6.95 13.54
C ASP A 88 8.20 -6.60 12.78
N PRO A 89 9.39 -6.81 13.39
CA PRO A 89 10.68 -6.46 12.77
C PRO A 89 10.90 -7.17 11.43
N GLY A 90 10.23 -8.30 11.19
CA GLY A 90 10.31 -9.04 9.94
C GLY A 90 9.46 -8.45 8.81
N ALA A 91 8.37 -7.73 9.11
CA ALA A 91 7.37 -7.33 8.12
C ALA A 91 7.96 -6.37 7.08
N ARG A 92 8.72 -5.37 7.53
CA ARG A 92 9.41 -4.40 6.66
C ARG A 92 10.61 -4.95 5.89
N LEU A 93 11.07 -6.15 6.22
CA LEU A 93 12.24 -6.80 5.61
C LEU A 93 11.85 -7.94 4.67
N SER A 94 10.54 -8.16 4.45
CA SER A 94 10.01 -9.35 3.78
C SER A 94 10.55 -10.66 4.39
N LYS A 95 10.92 -10.60 5.67
CA LYS A 95 11.45 -11.71 6.49
C LYS A 95 10.42 -12.21 7.51
N ALA A 96 9.35 -11.45 7.75
CA ALA A 96 8.23 -11.94 8.52
C ALA A 96 7.57 -13.09 7.76
N GLY A 97 6.98 -14.01 8.52
CA GLY A 97 6.11 -15.02 7.95
C GLY A 97 5.02 -14.37 7.07
N ASP A 98 4.54 -15.17 6.12
CA ASP A 98 3.39 -14.86 5.28
C ASP A 98 2.22 -14.27 6.11
N LEU A 99 1.47 -13.31 5.53
CA LEU A 99 0.40 -12.61 6.26
C LEU A 99 -0.60 -13.59 6.89
N HIS A 100 -0.87 -14.72 6.23
CA HIS A 100 -1.77 -15.74 6.77
C HIS A 100 -1.24 -16.39 8.05
N GLU A 101 0.07 -16.65 8.15
CA GLU A 101 0.68 -17.22 9.37
C GLU A 101 0.73 -16.19 10.50
N PHE A 102 0.96 -14.92 10.17
CA PHE A 102 0.85 -13.82 11.13
C PHE A 102 -0.56 -13.73 11.70
N LEU A 103 -1.58 -13.71 10.83
CA LEU A 103 -2.98 -13.67 11.25
C LEU A 103 -3.37 -14.91 12.06
N TYR A 104 -2.92 -16.10 11.66
CA TYR A 104 -3.12 -17.32 12.44
C TYR A 104 -2.57 -17.16 13.87
N THR A 105 -1.32 -16.69 13.99
CA THR A 105 -0.67 -16.50 15.30
C THR A 105 -1.41 -15.45 16.14
N LEU A 106 -1.85 -14.35 15.52
CA LEU A 106 -2.59 -13.28 16.17
C LEU A 106 -3.95 -13.76 16.68
N PHE A 107 -4.72 -14.43 15.83
CA PHE A 107 -6.05 -14.92 16.17
C PHE A 107 -5.97 -16.07 17.19
N GLN A 108 -4.96 -16.93 17.10
CA GLN A 108 -4.71 -17.97 18.09
C GLN A 108 -4.44 -17.36 19.47
N LYS A 109 -3.62 -16.31 19.56
CA LYS A 109 -3.35 -15.61 20.84
C LYS A 109 -4.59 -14.96 21.43
N ARG A 110 -5.48 -14.42 20.60
CA ARG A 110 -6.65 -13.66 21.05
C ARG A 110 -7.86 -14.52 21.42
N TRP A 111 -8.12 -15.58 20.66
CA TRP A 111 -9.31 -16.43 20.87
C TRP A 111 -8.99 -17.82 21.43
N GLY A 112 -7.77 -18.33 21.25
CA GLY A 112 -7.29 -19.61 21.79
C GLY A 112 -7.93 -20.85 21.16
N LEU A 113 -9.24 -21.01 21.36
CA LEU A 113 -10.03 -22.15 20.88
C LEU A 113 -10.16 -22.11 19.35
N SER A 114 -9.87 -23.23 18.69
CA SER A 114 -9.86 -23.34 17.22
C SER A 114 -11.20 -22.98 16.58
N THR A 115 -12.33 -23.30 17.23
CA THR A 115 -13.68 -22.95 16.75
C THR A 115 -13.94 -21.45 16.85
N ALA A 116 -13.65 -20.83 17.99
CA ALA A 116 -13.80 -19.40 18.19
C ALA A 116 -12.89 -18.58 17.26
N MET A 117 -11.67 -19.08 17.04
CA MET A 117 -10.70 -18.52 16.09
C MET A 117 -11.26 -18.56 14.66
N ALA A 118 -11.79 -19.71 14.22
CA ALA A 118 -12.40 -19.84 12.91
C ALA A 118 -13.62 -18.91 12.75
N GLU A 119 -14.55 -18.90 13.71
CA GLU A 119 -15.70 -17.98 13.67
C GLU A 119 -15.28 -16.51 13.55
N ALA A 120 -14.27 -16.09 14.32
CA ALA A 120 -13.74 -14.74 14.25
C ALA A 120 -13.10 -14.46 12.89
N ALA A 121 -12.29 -15.37 12.36
CA ALA A 121 -11.61 -15.23 11.08
C ALA A 121 -12.59 -15.13 9.91
N TYR A 122 -13.57 -16.03 9.84
CA TYR A 122 -14.60 -15.99 8.81
C TYR A 122 -15.51 -14.76 8.93
N SER A 123 -15.89 -14.36 10.15
CA SER A 123 -16.68 -13.13 10.35
C SER A 123 -15.90 -11.88 9.96
N PHE A 124 -14.58 -11.85 10.20
CA PHE A 124 -13.71 -10.76 9.77
C PHE A 124 -13.56 -10.73 8.24
N LEU A 125 -13.31 -11.87 7.60
CA LEU A 125 -13.23 -11.97 6.14
C LEU A 125 -14.55 -11.57 5.46
N TYR A 126 -15.68 -11.98 6.03
CA TYR A 126 -17.01 -11.54 5.59
C TYR A 126 -17.20 -10.03 5.75
N GLY A 127 -16.79 -9.46 6.89
CA GLY A 127 -16.84 -8.01 7.11
C GLY A 127 -16.01 -7.24 6.09
N LEU A 128 -14.79 -7.68 5.82
CA LEU A 128 -13.93 -7.08 4.79
C LEU A 128 -14.60 -7.09 3.42
N TRP A 129 -15.22 -8.21 3.02
CA TRP A 129 -15.97 -8.31 1.75
C TRP A 129 -17.18 -7.38 1.71
N LYS A 130 -17.98 -7.38 2.78
CA LYS A 130 -19.18 -6.55 2.90
C LYS A 130 -18.86 -5.06 2.81
N TYR A 131 -17.74 -4.63 3.39
CA TYR A 131 -17.30 -3.25 3.42
C TYR A 131 -16.15 -2.99 2.43
N GLN A 132 -16.00 -3.78 1.36
CA GLN A 132 -14.91 -3.63 0.38
C GLN A 132 -14.96 -2.31 -0.42
N TRP A 133 -16.01 -1.50 -0.26
CA TRP A 133 -16.08 -0.14 -0.78
C TRP A 133 -15.22 0.84 0.04
N ASP A 134 -14.81 0.45 1.24
CA ASP A 134 -13.85 1.15 2.08
C ASP A 134 -12.42 0.78 1.65
N ALA A 135 -11.57 1.79 1.41
CA ALA A 135 -10.24 1.60 0.83
C ALA A 135 -9.32 0.71 1.70
N ASP A 136 -9.43 0.81 3.03
CA ASP A 136 -8.65 -0.02 3.95
C ASP A 136 -9.08 -1.48 3.90
N CYS A 137 -10.39 -1.73 3.83
CA CYS A 137 -10.94 -3.08 3.66
C CYS A 137 -10.57 -3.68 2.31
N GLU A 138 -10.69 -2.92 1.22
CA GLU A 138 -10.34 -3.36 -0.14
C GLU A 138 -8.85 -3.72 -0.22
N LEU A 139 -7.96 -2.83 0.22
CA LEU A 139 -6.52 -3.06 0.16
C LEU A 139 -6.13 -4.28 0.98
N PHE A 140 -6.72 -4.45 2.17
CA PHE A 140 -6.43 -5.63 2.99
C PHE A 140 -6.87 -6.92 2.30
N LEU A 141 -8.05 -6.95 1.67
CA LEU A 141 -8.50 -8.11 0.89
C LEU A 141 -7.55 -8.42 -0.25
N LYS A 142 -7.15 -7.41 -1.04
CA LYS A 142 -6.20 -7.58 -2.15
C LYS A 142 -4.85 -8.13 -1.67
N ILE A 143 -4.39 -7.71 -0.49
CA ILE A 143 -3.16 -8.26 0.11
C ILE A 143 -3.37 -9.70 0.58
N LEU A 144 -4.50 -9.97 1.24
CA LEU A 144 -4.84 -11.30 1.76
C LEU A 144 -5.03 -12.33 0.63
N THR A 145 -5.57 -11.94 -0.53
CA THR A 145 -5.70 -12.79 -1.71
C THR A 145 -4.39 -12.92 -2.51
N ASN A 146 -3.31 -12.26 -2.10
CA ASN A 146 -2.04 -12.12 -2.81
C ASN A 146 -2.16 -11.42 -4.19
N GLU A 147 -3.23 -10.66 -4.43
CA GLU A 147 -3.36 -9.78 -5.61
C GLU A 147 -2.37 -8.62 -5.53
N VAL A 148 -2.19 -8.07 -4.33
CA VAL A 148 -1.29 -6.95 -4.03
C VAL A 148 -0.29 -7.36 -2.93
N SER A 149 0.93 -6.82 -3.00
CA SER A 149 1.94 -7.06 -1.96
C SER A 149 1.65 -6.25 -0.69
N GLU A 150 1.98 -6.81 0.47
CA GLU A 150 1.93 -6.10 1.76
C GLU A 150 2.75 -4.79 1.75
N ASP A 151 3.80 -4.74 0.94
CA ASP A 151 4.62 -3.54 0.72
C ASP A 151 3.80 -2.31 0.28
N VAL A 152 2.64 -2.51 -0.36
CA VAL A 152 1.76 -1.41 -0.78
C VAL A 152 1.17 -0.68 0.41
N TYR A 153 0.77 -1.41 1.46
CA TYR A 153 0.29 -0.80 2.70
C TYR A 153 1.41 0.06 3.34
N PHE A 154 2.62 -0.47 3.43
CA PHE A 154 3.76 0.28 3.95
C PHE A 154 4.14 1.49 3.07
N ALA A 155 3.99 1.37 1.75
CA ALA A 155 4.22 2.47 0.84
C ALA A 155 3.18 3.59 1.01
N GLN A 156 1.90 3.26 1.24
CA GLN A 156 0.87 4.25 1.55
C GLN A 156 1.15 4.98 2.87
N LEU A 157 1.54 4.25 3.94
CA LEU A 157 1.97 4.89 5.19
C LEU A 157 3.14 5.85 4.97
N GLN A 158 4.16 5.41 4.22
CA GLN A 158 5.31 6.24 3.91
C GLN A 158 4.95 7.48 3.06
N LEU A 159 3.96 7.35 2.17
CA LEU A 159 3.46 8.46 1.35
C LEU A 159 2.81 9.51 2.24
N GLN A 160 1.91 9.13 3.14
CA GLN A 160 1.28 10.05 4.09
C GLN A 160 2.32 10.74 4.98
N GLU A 161 3.27 9.99 5.54
CA GLU A 161 4.40 10.54 6.30
C GLU A 161 5.20 11.56 5.47
N SER A 162 5.51 11.23 4.21
CA SER A 162 6.27 12.14 3.32
C SER A 162 5.52 13.44 3.00
N VAL A 163 4.19 13.39 2.88
CA VAL A 163 3.35 14.57 2.65
C VAL A 163 3.27 15.43 3.91
N LEU A 164 3.16 14.83 5.09
CA LEU A 164 3.22 15.56 6.36
C LEU A 164 4.59 16.21 6.56
N GLU A 165 5.68 15.51 6.28
CA GLU A 165 7.04 16.06 6.34
C GLU A 165 7.22 17.24 5.38
N LEU A 166 6.61 17.17 4.19
CA LEU A 166 6.57 18.27 3.23
C LEU A 166 5.84 19.49 3.82
N PHE A 167 4.65 19.29 4.39
CA PHE A 167 3.89 20.39 5.00
C PHE A 167 4.64 21.01 6.18
N GLU A 168 5.22 20.19 7.06
CA GLU A 168 6.04 20.68 8.17
C GLU A 168 7.26 21.48 7.67
N ALA A 169 7.90 21.04 6.58
CA ALA A 169 9.02 21.76 5.98
C ALA A 169 8.59 23.11 5.38
N VAL A 170 7.43 23.16 4.72
CA VAL A 170 6.87 24.41 4.17
C VAL A 170 6.49 25.38 5.30
N ASP A 171 5.85 24.90 6.37
CA ASP A 171 5.44 25.73 7.51
C ASP A 171 6.66 26.32 8.23
N ARG A 172 7.70 25.51 8.45
CA ARG A 172 8.97 26.00 9.01
C ARG A 172 9.68 27.00 8.10
N ALA A 173 9.55 26.88 6.78
CA ALA A 173 10.17 27.82 5.85
C ALA A 173 9.57 29.23 5.93
N GLN A 174 8.35 29.36 6.48
CA GLN A 174 7.70 30.65 6.74
C GLN A 174 8.19 31.33 8.04
N GLY A 175 9.15 30.72 8.74
CA GLY A 175 9.75 31.23 9.97
C GLY A 175 9.33 30.41 11.18
N THR A 176 8.26 30.82 11.87
CA THR A 176 7.75 30.08 13.03
C THR A 176 6.67 29.10 12.58
N ALA A 177 6.85 27.81 12.85
CA ALA A 177 5.85 26.80 12.52
C ALA A 177 4.52 27.11 13.23
N THR A 178 3.47 27.33 12.44
CA THR A 178 2.15 27.75 12.92
C THR A 178 1.15 26.60 13.02
N GLY A 179 1.43 25.46 12.38
CA GLY A 179 0.48 24.36 12.22
C GLY A 179 -0.54 24.60 11.10
N VAL A 180 -0.43 25.71 10.36
CA VAL A 180 -1.39 26.15 9.35
C VAL A 180 -0.65 26.62 8.10
N LEU A 181 -1.12 26.23 6.92
CA LEU A 181 -0.57 26.65 5.63
C LEU A 181 -1.62 27.29 4.76
N LEU A 182 -1.23 28.23 3.90
CA LEU A 182 -2.11 28.71 2.82
C LEU A 182 -2.24 27.63 1.74
N LYS A 183 -3.45 27.47 1.18
CA LYS A 183 -3.70 26.50 0.11
C LYS A 183 -2.89 26.76 -1.15
N SER A 184 -2.59 28.02 -1.46
CA SER A 184 -1.70 28.40 -2.56
C SER A 184 -0.30 27.79 -2.38
N ASP A 185 0.26 27.85 -1.17
CA ASP A 185 1.55 27.27 -0.83
C ASP A 185 1.51 25.74 -0.84
N VAL A 186 0.44 25.15 -0.30
CA VAL A 186 0.20 23.69 -0.34
C VAL A 186 0.13 23.19 -1.79
N ARG A 187 -0.62 23.87 -2.67
CA ARG A 187 -0.74 23.52 -4.08
C ARG A 187 0.63 23.51 -4.77
N VAL A 188 1.47 24.53 -4.53
CA VAL A 188 2.82 24.58 -5.11
C VAL A 188 3.71 23.45 -4.57
N ALA A 189 3.67 23.21 -3.27
CA ALA A 189 4.46 22.17 -2.62
C ALA A 189 4.08 20.77 -3.15
N LEU A 190 2.78 20.46 -3.21
CA LEU A 190 2.28 19.17 -3.70
C LEU A 190 2.50 19.01 -5.21
N ALA A 191 2.33 20.07 -6.00
CA ALA A 191 2.60 20.01 -7.44
C ALA A 191 4.07 19.65 -7.73
N SER A 192 4.98 20.22 -6.95
CA SER A 192 6.41 19.88 -7.00
C SER A 192 6.67 18.44 -6.52
N PHE A 193 6.09 18.05 -5.38
CA PHE A 193 6.25 16.72 -4.79
C PHE A 193 5.76 15.59 -5.71
N PHE A 194 4.60 15.77 -6.34
CA PHE A 194 4.00 14.81 -7.26
C PHE A 194 4.46 14.98 -8.72
N LYS A 195 5.39 15.91 -8.99
CA LYS A 195 5.91 16.22 -10.33
C LYS A 195 4.79 16.48 -11.35
N VAL A 196 3.79 17.26 -10.99
CA VAL A 196 2.56 17.40 -11.79
C VAL A 196 2.88 17.88 -13.21
N GLY A 197 2.32 17.18 -14.20
CA GLY A 197 2.52 17.49 -15.62
C GLY A 197 3.85 17.00 -16.24
N GLN A 198 4.71 16.34 -15.46
CA GLN A 198 5.90 15.66 -15.99
C GLN A 198 5.54 14.24 -16.46
N ALA A 199 6.34 13.68 -17.39
CA ALA A 199 6.06 12.39 -18.01
C ALA A 199 5.96 11.21 -17.02
N ASP A 200 6.68 11.28 -15.88
CA ASP A 200 6.71 10.27 -14.82
C ASP A 200 5.94 10.69 -13.55
N GLY A 201 5.24 11.83 -13.62
CA GLY A 201 4.53 12.47 -12.52
C GLY A 201 3.01 12.37 -12.60
N LYS A 202 2.34 12.98 -11.63
CA LYS A 202 0.88 12.98 -11.56
C LYS A 202 0.28 13.84 -12.68
N THR A 203 -0.83 13.40 -13.25
CA THR A 203 -1.53 14.17 -14.28
C THR A 203 -2.18 15.42 -13.66
N PRO A 204 -2.33 16.52 -14.42
CA PRO A 204 -3.02 17.71 -13.91
C PRO A 204 -4.45 17.43 -13.43
N ALA A 205 -5.20 16.58 -14.14
CA ALA A 205 -6.55 16.21 -13.76
C ALA A 205 -6.61 15.51 -12.39
N ARG A 206 -5.78 14.49 -12.17
CA ARG A 206 -5.68 13.80 -10.86
C ARG A 206 -5.24 14.76 -9.76
N PHE A 207 -4.33 15.68 -10.08
CA PHE A 207 -3.88 16.67 -9.12
C PHE A 207 -4.99 17.67 -8.76
N ASP A 208 -5.82 18.11 -9.70
CA ASP A 208 -6.93 19.00 -9.43
C ASP A 208 -8.03 18.31 -8.62
N GLU A 209 -8.32 17.03 -8.89
CA GLU A 209 -9.18 16.19 -8.02
C GLU A 209 -8.65 16.14 -6.60
N LEU A 210 -7.33 15.97 -6.43
CA LEU A 210 -6.69 15.95 -5.12
C LEU A 210 -6.79 17.30 -4.40
N MET A 211 -6.64 18.41 -5.12
CA MET A 211 -6.81 19.73 -4.51
C MET A 211 -8.27 20.01 -4.16
N LYS A 212 -9.22 19.47 -4.93
CA LYS A 212 -10.65 19.57 -4.65
C LYS A 212 -11.02 18.82 -3.38
N SER A 213 -10.51 17.60 -3.17
CA SER A 213 -10.77 16.85 -1.93
C SER A 213 -10.17 17.55 -0.70
N LEU A 214 -9.00 18.20 -0.84
CA LEU A 214 -8.47 19.07 0.21
C LEU A 214 -9.38 20.27 0.51
N ASP A 215 -10.01 20.83 -0.52
CA ASP A 215 -10.94 21.94 -0.38
C ASP A 215 -12.22 21.55 0.36
N GLU A 216 -12.70 20.33 0.13
CA GLU A 216 -13.86 19.74 0.81
C GLU A 216 -13.56 19.44 2.28
N ASP A 217 -12.40 18.85 2.58
CA ASP A 217 -11.98 18.52 3.95
C ASP A 217 -11.66 19.77 4.80
N GLN A 218 -11.07 20.79 4.18
CA GLN A 218 -10.59 22.01 4.86
C GLN A 218 -11.12 23.25 4.14
N PRO A 219 -12.39 23.66 4.34
CA PRO A 219 -12.95 24.83 3.67
C PRO A 219 -12.22 26.14 4.01
N GLY A 220 -12.13 27.04 3.04
CA GLY A 220 -11.42 28.33 3.16
C GLY A 220 -10.02 28.32 2.53
N GLU A 221 -9.20 29.32 2.84
CA GLU A 221 -7.89 29.54 2.18
C GLU A 221 -6.71 28.86 2.90
N SER A 222 -6.96 28.27 4.07
CA SER A 222 -5.94 27.73 4.96
C SER A 222 -6.17 26.26 5.29
N VAL A 223 -5.08 25.52 5.48
CA VAL A 223 -5.07 24.10 5.80
C VAL A 223 -4.40 23.90 7.15
N VAL A 224 -5.09 23.27 8.09
CA VAL A 224 -4.48 22.80 9.35
C VAL A 224 -3.79 21.47 9.07
N TRP A 225 -2.54 21.51 8.62
CA TRP A 225 -1.87 20.37 8.00
C TRP A 225 -1.70 19.15 8.91
N ALA A 226 -1.62 19.36 10.22
CA ALA A 226 -1.54 18.27 11.21
C ALA A 226 -2.80 17.40 11.25
N LYS A 227 -3.94 17.93 10.78
CA LYS A 227 -5.25 17.26 10.80
C LYS A 227 -5.62 16.57 9.49
N VAL A 228 -4.84 16.78 8.43
CA VAL A 228 -5.19 16.32 7.07
C VAL A 228 -5.27 14.80 6.97
N PHE A 229 -4.51 14.08 7.81
CA PHE A 229 -4.56 12.62 7.89
C PHE A 229 -5.08 12.13 9.26
N GLU A 230 -5.71 13.00 10.05
CA GLU A 230 -6.37 12.56 11.29
C GLU A 230 -7.63 11.77 10.95
N GLU A 231 -7.82 10.67 11.67
CA GLU A 231 -9.01 9.84 11.56
C GLU A 231 -10.10 10.35 12.50
N ASP A 232 -11.35 10.23 12.08
CA ASP A 232 -12.48 10.52 12.96
C ASP A 232 -12.73 9.39 13.99
N ARG A 233 -13.78 9.54 14.80
CA ARG A 233 -14.15 8.55 15.82
C ARG A 233 -14.64 7.22 15.24
N GLU A 234 -15.00 7.24 13.97
CA GLU A 234 -15.49 6.13 13.18
C GLU A 234 -14.39 5.57 12.28
N PHE A 235 -13.14 5.98 12.48
CA PHE A 235 -11.96 5.50 11.76
C PHE A 235 -11.87 5.93 10.30
N ASN A 236 -12.77 6.79 9.83
CA ASN A 236 -12.74 7.34 8.48
C ASN A 236 -11.64 8.40 8.38
N GLN A 237 -10.93 8.42 7.26
CA GLN A 237 -10.03 9.51 6.90
C GLN A 237 -10.78 10.57 6.08
N GLY A 238 -10.23 11.78 5.99
CA GLY A 238 -10.76 12.81 5.10
C GLY A 238 -10.62 12.42 3.61
N GLU A 239 -11.44 13.03 2.76
CA GLU A 239 -11.48 12.78 1.31
C GLU A 239 -10.11 13.01 0.65
N PHE A 240 -9.30 13.93 1.16
CA PHE A 240 -7.94 14.16 0.68
C PHE A 240 -7.02 12.97 0.93
N ALA A 241 -7.08 12.40 2.12
CA ALA A 241 -6.27 11.25 2.49
C ALA A 241 -6.64 10.03 1.65
N GLU A 242 -7.95 9.79 1.45
CA GLU A 242 -8.45 8.74 0.56
C GLU A 242 -7.99 8.95 -0.89
N ALA A 243 -8.19 10.15 -1.44
CA ALA A 243 -7.78 10.46 -2.80
C ALA A 243 -6.27 10.25 -3.04
N ILE A 244 -5.40 10.60 -2.07
CA ILE A 244 -3.96 10.30 -2.17
C ILE A 244 -3.73 8.79 -2.25
N ARG A 245 -4.39 8.00 -1.40
CA ARG A 245 -4.19 6.55 -1.31
C ARG A 245 -4.68 5.83 -2.57
N ASP A 246 -5.86 6.20 -3.05
CA ASP A 246 -6.50 5.62 -4.22
C ASP A 246 -5.73 5.95 -5.49
N GLN A 247 -5.38 7.22 -5.69
CA GLN A 247 -4.55 7.61 -6.83
C GLN A 247 -3.19 6.91 -6.80
N ALA A 248 -2.56 6.75 -5.62
CA ALA A 248 -1.28 6.05 -5.51
C ALA A 248 -1.40 4.54 -5.80
N LEU A 249 -2.50 3.89 -5.40
CA LEU A 249 -2.78 2.49 -5.72
C LEU A 249 -2.99 2.33 -7.23
N GLN A 250 -3.82 3.17 -7.83
CA GLN A 250 -4.12 3.15 -9.26
C GLN A 250 -2.87 3.41 -10.11
N GLU A 251 -2.06 4.41 -9.74
CA GLU A 251 -0.77 4.72 -10.39
C GLU A 251 0.21 3.54 -10.31
N ARG A 252 0.19 2.78 -9.21
CA ARG A 252 1.00 1.58 -9.08
C ARG A 252 0.53 0.47 -10.02
N ILE A 253 -0.79 0.24 -10.11
CA ILE A 253 -1.37 -0.76 -11.01
C ILE A 253 -0.99 -0.42 -12.46
N GLU A 254 -1.19 0.84 -12.86
CA GLU A 254 -0.82 1.35 -14.19
C GLU A 254 0.68 1.20 -14.47
N PHE A 255 1.53 1.54 -13.49
CA PHE A 255 2.98 1.38 -13.61
C PHE A 255 3.39 -0.09 -13.82
N LEU A 256 2.81 -1.02 -13.06
CA LEU A 256 3.14 -2.44 -13.19
C LEU A 256 2.69 -3.01 -14.54
N ALA A 257 1.51 -2.60 -15.02
CA ALA A 257 1.02 -2.99 -16.35
C ALA A 257 1.92 -2.43 -17.47
N ALA A 258 2.30 -1.15 -17.38
CA ALA A 258 3.21 -0.54 -18.34
C ALA A 258 4.61 -1.18 -18.32
N LEU A 259 5.12 -1.52 -17.13
CA LEU A 259 6.38 -2.22 -16.99
C LEU A 259 6.34 -3.64 -17.57
N GLU A 260 5.23 -4.37 -17.39
CA GLU A 260 5.04 -5.67 -18.01
C GLU A 260 5.06 -5.57 -19.53
N ALA A 261 4.33 -4.61 -20.10
CA ALA A 261 4.33 -4.37 -21.54
C ALA A 261 5.73 -4.01 -22.08
N ALA A 262 6.46 -3.12 -21.39
CA ALA A 262 7.83 -2.76 -21.74
C ALA A 262 8.78 -3.96 -21.65
N LEU A 263 8.59 -4.83 -20.66
CA LEU A 263 9.38 -6.05 -20.50
C LEU A 263 9.11 -7.08 -21.60
N ILE A 264 7.85 -7.25 -22.01
CA ILE A 264 7.47 -8.10 -23.14
C ILE A 264 8.14 -7.61 -24.43
N GLN A 265 8.09 -6.30 -24.67
CA GLN A 265 8.75 -5.69 -25.82
C GLN A 265 10.27 -5.91 -25.80
N GLU A 266 10.92 -5.70 -24.66
CA GLU A 266 12.37 -5.95 -24.47
C GLU A 266 12.74 -7.43 -24.60
N ALA A 267 11.81 -8.34 -24.26
CA ALA A 267 11.96 -9.77 -24.42
C ALA A 267 11.77 -10.24 -25.88
N GLY A 268 11.33 -9.36 -26.78
CA GLY A 268 11.00 -9.72 -28.17
C GLY A 268 9.81 -10.67 -28.24
N ASP A 269 8.77 -10.43 -27.44
CA ASP A 269 7.55 -11.25 -27.34
C ASP A 269 7.80 -12.69 -26.83
N GLY A 270 8.97 -12.96 -26.26
CA GLY A 270 9.27 -14.22 -25.60
C GLY A 270 8.60 -14.35 -24.22
N GLU A 271 8.39 -15.59 -23.75
CA GLU A 271 7.80 -15.84 -22.42
C GLU A 271 8.79 -15.66 -21.25
N SER A 272 10.06 -15.40 -21.56
CA SER A 272 11.15 -15.29 -20.59
C SER A 272 12.01 -14.05 -20.82
N CYS A 273 12.56 -13.51 -19.75
CA CYS A 273 13.40 -12.33 -19.77
C CYS A 273 14.73 -12.57 -19.04
N THR A 274 15.68 -11.68 -19.30
CA THR A 274 16.97 -11.55 -18.62
C THR A 274 16.98 -10.33 -17.69
N GLN A 275 17.93 -10.28 -16.76
CA GLN A 275 18.08 -9.15 -15.85
C GLN A 275 18.33 -7.83 -16.61
N ALA A 276 19.06 -7.88 -17.72
CA ALA A 276 19.35 -6.71 -18.56
C ALA A 276 18.08 -6.18 -19.25
N GLN A 277 17.18 -7.07 -19.69
CA GLN A 277 15.88 -6.69 -20.24
C GLN A 277 14.99 -6.02 -19.19
N VAL A 278 14.97 -6.55 -17.95
CA VAL A 278 14.27 -5.88 -16.84
C VAL A 278 14.85 -4.50 -16.55
N ALA A 279 16.18 -4.34 -16.56
CA ALA A 279 16.80 -3.04 -16.35
C ALA A 279 16.42 -2.03 -17.44
N ARG A 280 16.39 -2.44 -18.72
CA ARG A 280 15.97 -1.56 -19.82
C ARG A 280 14.48 -1.22 -19.76
N ALA A 281 13.63 -2.19 -19.44
CA ALA A 281 12.21 -1.93 -19.22
C ALA A 281 11.98 -0.91 -18.08
N LEU A 282 12.73 -1.00 -16.98
CA LEU A 282 12.68 -0.01 -15.90
C LEU A 282 13.12 1.40 -16.34
N MET A 283 14.16 1.49 -17.19
CA MET A 283 14.59 2.77 -17.76
C MET A 283 13.58 3.37 -18.74
N ALA A 284 12.84 2.52 -19.47
CA ALA A 284 11.76 3.00 -20.33
C ALA A 284 10.63 3.64 -19.53
N MET A 285 10.40 3.19 -18.28
CA MET A 285 9.40 3.75 -17.37
C MET A 285 9.86 5.00 -16.61
N ASP A 286 11.18 5.19 -16.45
CA ASP A 286 11.76 6.34 -15.77
C ASP A 286 13.00 6.81 -16.53
N SER A 287 12.82 7.87 -17.32
CA SER A 287 13.88 8.45 -18.15
C SER A 287 15.04 9.05 -17.36
N GLN A 288 14.88 9.27 -16.05
CA GLN A 288 15.94 9.75 -15.17
C GLN A 288 16.72 8.59 -14.52
N LEU A 289 16.26 7.36 -14.67
CA LEU A 289 16.90 6.19 -14.08
C LEU A 289 18.14 5.80 -14.86
N SER A 290 19.30 5.84 -14.20
CA SER A 290 20.54 5.35 -14.80
C SER A 290 20.54 3.83 -14.95
N TYR A 291 21.22 3.31 -15.97
CA TYR A 291 21.34 1.86 -16.18
C TYR A 291 21.92 1.15 -14.95
N GLY A 292 22.90 1.75 -14.27
CA GLY A 292 23.47 1.16 -13.04
C GLY A 292 22.44 1.00 -11.92
N ALA A 293 21.57 2.00 -11.73
CA ALA A 293 20.49 1.94 -10.74
C ALA A 293 19.39 0.93 -11.16
N ALA A 294 19.03 0.91 -12.44
CA ALA A 294 18.08 -0.05 -12.99
C ALA A 294 18.58 -1.50 -12.87
N ALA A 295 19.86 -1.74 -13.18
CA ALA A 295 20.49 -3.05 -13.07
C ALA A 295 20.57 -3.54 -11.61
N ALA A 296 20.85 -2.64 -10.67
CA ALA A 296 20.82 -2.96 -9.23
C ALA A 296 19.40 -3.32 -8.74
N MET A 297 18.37 -2.60 -9.22
CA MET A 297 16.98 -2.97 -8.96
C MET A 297 16.65 -4.34 -9.56
N ALA A 298 16.94 -4.56 -10.84
CA ALA A 298 16.72 -5.84 -11.51
C ALA A 298 17.43 -7.00 -10.78
N ALA A 299 18.66 -6.78 -10.29
CA ALA A 299 19.41 -7.77 -9.49
C ALA A 299 18.65 -8.17 -8.23
N SER A 300 18.09 -7.19 -7.53
CA SER A 300 17.39 -7.42 -6.26
C SER A 300 16.16 -8.32 -6.43
N PHE A 301 15.51 -8.28 -7.60
CA PHE A 301 14.36 -9.13 -7.93
C PHE A 301 14.78 -10.50 -8.52
N TRP A 302 16.01 -10.65 -9.00
CA TRP A 302 16.51 -11.91 -9.54
C TRP A 302 16.74 -12.98 -8.46
N GLY A 303 16.98 -12.54 -7.22
CA GLY A 303 17.24 -13.40 -6.05
C GLY A 303 18.53 -14.20 -6.17
N ALA A 304 18.67 -15.26 -5.37
CA ALA A 304 19.82 -16.17 -5.44
C ALA A 304 19.80 -17.13 -6.66
N SER A 305 18.91 -16.89 -7.62
CA SER A 305 18.78 -17.73 -8.81
C SER A 305 19.96 -17.46 -9.74
N SER A 306 20.80 -18.47 -9.96
CA SER A 306 21.86 -18.45 -10.98
C SER A 306 21.31 -18.63 -12.41
N ALA A 307 19.98 -18.69 -12.58
CA ALA A 307 19.37 -18.87 -13.88
C ALA A 307 19.56 -17.61 -14.75
N PRO A 308 20.04 -17.75 -16.00
CA PRO A 308 20.25 -16.62 -16.90
C PRO A 308 18.94 -15.95 -17.36
N THR A 309 17.84 -16.70 -17.32
CA THR A 309 16.49 -16.23 -17.67
C THR A 309 15.46 -16.71 -16.65
N ILE A 310 14.37 -15.95 -16.52
CA ILE A 310 13.16 -16.35 -15.77
C ILE A 310 11.92 -15.99 -16.60
N SER A 311 10.77 -16.63 -16.34
CA SER A 311 9.53 -16.26 -17.02
C SER A 311 9.12 -14.82 -16.69
N ILE A 312 8.52 -14.12 -17.64
CA ILE A 312 8.03 -12.75 -17.43
C ILE A 312 7.04 -12.71 -16.26
N LYS A 313 6.12 -13.68 -16.17
CA LYS A 313 5.19 -13.81 -15.05
C LYS A 313 5.91 -13.90 -13.70
N LEU A 314 7.01 -14.66 -13.62
CA LEU A 314 7.79 -14.78 -12.39
C LEU A 314 8.56 -13.48 -12.09
N ALA A 315 9.12 -12.83 -13.10
CA ALA A 315 9.77 -11.52 -12.96
C ALA A 315 8.78 -10.48 -12.42
N MET A 316 7.62 -10.33 -13.07
CA MET A 316 6.57 -9.39 -12.64
C MET A 316 6.05 -9.73 -11.24
N LYS A 317 5.85 -11.01 -10.91
CA LYS A 317 5.48 -11.42 -9.55
C LYS A 317 6.52 -10.99 -8.52
N ARG A 318 7.81 -11.06 -8.83
CA ARG A 318 8.89 -10.64 -7.92
C ARG A 318 9.03 -9.12 -7.85
N ILE A 319 8.86 -8.42 -8.97
CA ILE A 319 8.88 -6.96 -9.07
C ILE A 319 7.68 -6.38 -8.29
N ALA A 320 6.48 -6.92 -8.48
CA ALA A 320 5.27 -6.48 -7.77
C ALA A 320 5.36 -6.73 -6.25
N ARG A 321 6.06 -7.79 -5.85
CA ARG A 321 6.36 -8.13 -4.45
C ARG A 321 7.48 -7.30 -3.84
N GLY A 322 8.33 -6.72 -4.66
CA GLY A 322 9.38 -5.83 -4.20
C GLY A 322 8.94 -4.38 -4.24
N VAL A 323 9.58 -3.56 -3.40
CA VAL A 323 9.50 -2.11 -3.58
C VAL A 323 10.31 -1.76 -4.84
N VAL A 324 9.63 -1.59 -5.98
CA VAL A 324 10.18 -0.78 -7.08
C VAL A 324 10.27 0.64 -6.54
N LYS A 325 11.39 0.93 -5.89
CA LYS A 325 11.71 2.28 -5.45
C LYS A 325 12.08 3.04 -6.72
N LYS A 326 11.11 3.77 -7.29
CA LYS A 326 11.44 4.99 -8.05
C LYS A 326 12.50 5.71 -7.22
N GLY A 327 13.68 5.96 -7.79
CA GLY A 327 14.90 6.28 -7.06
C GLY A 327 14.62 7.19 -5.87
N ARG A 328 14.66 6.65 -4.66
CA ARG A 328 14.69 7.43 -3.42
C ARG A 328 15.57 6.64 -2.46
N ARG A 329 16.84 7.03 -2.40
CA ARG A 329 17.80 6.42 -1.48
C ARG A 329 17.31 6.63 -0.05
N ARG A 330 17.34 5.55 0.73
CA ARG A 330 17.10 5.53 2.18
C ARG A 330 17.92 6.64 2.85
N THR A 331 17.25 7.57 3.52
CA THR A 331 17.83 8.28 4.65
C THR A 331 18.00 7.27 5.78
N ARG A 332 19.24 6.77 5.93
CA ARG A 332 19.68 6.18 7.19
C ARG A 332 20.02 7.35 8.09
N ASN A 333 19.18 7.63 9.09
CA ASN A 333 19.63 8.02 10.43
C ASN A 333 18.49 8.01 11.46
N LEU A 334 18.72 7.19 12.48
CA LEU A 334 18.34 7.30 13.89
C LEU A 334 17.06 8.09 14.26
N SER A 335 16.02 7.36 14.64
CA SER A 335 15.54 7.49 16.03
C SER A 335 15.07 6.14 16.59
N SER A 336 15.90 5.58 17.45
CA SER A 336 15.49 4.67 18.51
C SER A 336 14.70 5.49 19.53
N ARG A 337 13.39 5.61 19.34
CA ARG A 337 12.45 5.97 20.41
C ARG A 337 11.05 5.48 20.06
N MET A 338 10.91 4.16 19.93
CA MET A 338 9.61 3.52 20.12
C MET A 338 9.30 3.51 21.63
N GLY A 339 8.73 4.62 22.09
CA GLY A 339 7.89 4.66 23.27
C GLY A 339 6.48 4.94 22.81
N SER A 340 5.55 4.06 23.17
CA SER A 340 4.12 4.27 23.03
C SER A 340 3.74 5.68 23.51
N SER A 341 3.24 6.52 22.62
CA SER A 341 2.49 7.71 23.00
C SER A 341 1.24 7.74 22.16
N ILE A 342 0.20 7.11 22.71
CA ILE A 342 -1.17 7.59 22.61
C ILE A 342 -1.09 9.09 22.95
N MET A 343 -1.06 9.97 21.95
CA MET A 343 -1.17 11.40 22.19
C MET A 343 -2.62 11.69 22.53
N GLY A 344 -2.90 11.82 23.83
CA GLY A 344 -4.00 12.65 24.29
C GLY A 344 -3.81 14.10 23.82
N PRO A 345 -4.89 14.89 23.81
CA PRO A 345 -4.91 16.19 23.15
C PRO A 345 -3.91 17.14 23.83
N LYS A 346 -2.83 17.48 23.12
CA LYS A 346 -2.10 18.71 23.42
C LYS A 346 -2.97 19.85 22.94
N GLN A 347 -3.40 20.69 23.88
CA GLN A 347 -4.08 21.94 23.58
C GLN A 347 -3.17 22.80 22.69
N LEU A 348 -3.40 22.74 21.38
CA LEU A 348 -2.98 23.79 20.48
C LEU A 348 -3.85 25.01 20.80
N ASN A 349 -3.19 26.05 21.31
CA ASN A 349 -3.83 27.34 21.56
C ASN A 349 -4.56 27.80 20.30
N LYS A 350 -5.79 28.31 20.49
CA LYS A 350 -6.63 28.90 19.45
C LYS A 350 -5.85 30.00 18.71
N ALA A 351 -5.30 29.68 17.55
CA ALA A 351 -4.80 30.68 16.62
C ALA A 351 -6.00 31.34 15.93
N GLN A 352 -6.12 32.66 16.08
CA GLN A 352 -7.10 33.46 15.35
C GLN A 352 -6.72 33.53 13.87
N PRO A 353 -7.70 33.53 12.94
CA PRO A 353 -7.41 33.62 11.53
C PRO A 353 -6.88 35.01 11.19
N ILE A 354 -5.61 35.09 10.78
CA ILE A 354 -5.03 36.30 10.21
C ILE A 354 -5.61 36.45 8.79
N ARG A 355 -6.51 37.42 8.61
CA ARG A 355 -6.96 37.88 7.29
C ARG A 355 -5.78 38.50 6.54
N GLN A 356 -5.22 37.80 5.56
CA GLN A 356 -4.41 38.41 4.51
C GLN A 356 -5.10 38.22 3.14
N LYS A 357 -5.02 39.26 2.31
CA LYS A 357 -5.53 39.30 0.93
C LYS A 357 -4.82 38.24 0.06
N PRO A 358 -5.42 37.81 -1.07
CA PRO A 358 -4.89 36.72 -1.90
C PRO A 358 -3.58 37.18 -2.56
N ALA A 359 -2.47 36.89 -1.90
CA ALA A 359 -1.16 36.92 -2.52
C ALA A 359 -0.90 35.55 -3.12
N GLY A 360 -0.30 35.52 -4.31
CA GLY A 360 0.23 34.28 -4.88
C GLY A 360 1.19 33.58 -3.90
N PRO A 361 1.63 32.35 -4.21
CA PRO A 361 2.51 31.58 -3.34
C PRO A 361 3.70 32.43 -2.88
N SER A 362 4.04 32.35 -1.59
CA SER A 362 5.10 33.18 -1.04
C SER A 362 6.42 32.95 -1.81
N ALA A 363 7.14 34.02 -2.15
CA ALA A 363 8.42 33.92 -2.86
C ALA A 363 9.46 33.11 -2.06
N ASP A 364 9.31 33.05 -0.73
CA ASP A 364 10.16 32.26 0.17
C ASP A 364 9.73 30.79 0.17
N VAL A 365 8.44 30.49 0.06
CA VAL A 365 7.92 29.13 -0.14
C VAL A 365 8.35 28.58 -1.49
N THR A 366 8.27 29.37 -2.55
CA THR A 366 8.71 28.95 -3.89
C THR A 366 10.21 28.64 -3.89
N ARG A 367 11.03 29.46 -3.21
CA ARG A 367 12.47 29.19 -3.03
C ARG A 367 12.73 27.96 -2.15
N ALA A 368 11.96 27.76 -1.09
CA ALA A 368 12.09 26.60 -0.21
C ALA A 368 11.68 25.30 -0.91
N VAL A 369 10.60 25.32 -1.69
CA VAL A 369 10.14 24.19 -2.50
C VAL A 369 11.14 23.87 -3.60
N GLU A 370 11.71 24.87 -4.26
CA GLU A 370 12.77 24.66 -5.25
C GLU A 370 14.07 24.17 -4.58
N ALA A 371 14.45 24.69 -3.41
CA ALA A 371 15.60 24.20 -2.66
C ALA A 371 15.40 22.75 -2.14
N MET A 372 14.18 22.38 -1.74
CA MET A 372 13.81 21.02 -1.39
C MET A 372 13.86 20.11 -2.62
N ARG A 373 13.34 20.56 -3.76
CA ARG A 373 13.42 19.86 -5.05
C ARG A 373 14.87 19.64 -5.46
N GLN A 374 15.71 20.66 -5.43
CA GLN A 374 17.14 20.57 -5.73
C GLN A 374 17.88 19.69 -4.72
N GLY A 375 17.52 19.75 -3.44
CA GLY A 375 18.06 18.86 -2.40
C GLY A 375 17.63 17.40 -2.59
N TRP A 376 16.44 17.14 -3.12
CA TRP A 376 15.97 15.81 -3.48
C TRP A 376 16.66 15.29 -4.75
N LEU A 377 16.83 16.13 -5.77
CA LEU A 377 17.57 15.81 -7.01
C LEU A 377 19.07 15.58 -6.76
N ALA A 378 19.70 16.37 -5.90
CA ALA A 378 21.11 16.21 -5.55
C ALA A 378 21.38 14.91 -4.76
N LYS A 379 20.38 14.41 -4.02
CA LYS A 379 20.42 13.11 -3.33
C LYS A 379 20.17 11.92 -4.27
N LEU A 380 19.73 12.17 -5.51
CA LEU A 380 19.54 11.17 -6.56
C LEU A 380 20.79 10.95 -7.42
N GLN A 381 21.67 11.95 -7.50
CA GLN A 381 22.88 11.94 -8.34
C GLN A 381 24.17 11.47 -7.61
N ARG A 382 24.08 11.18 -6.30
CA ARG A 382 25.14 10.53 -5.51
C ARG A 382 24.70 9.15 -5.12
#